data_AF-A0A8T5QSC6-F1
#
_entry.id   AF-A0A8T5QSC6-F1
#
_cell.length_a   1.000
_cell.length_b   1.000
_cell.length_c   1.000
_cell.angle_alpha   90.00
_cell.angle_beta   90.00
_cell.angle_gamma   90.00
#
_symmetry.space_group_name_H-M   'P 1'
#
loop_
_entity.id
_entity.type
_entity.pdbx_description
1 polymer ?
#
loop_
_entity_poly.entity_id
_entity_poly.type
_entity_poly.pdbx_seq_one_letter_code
_entity_poly.pdbx_strand_id
1 'polypeptide(L)'
;MKRVEKKVQKEYFEAILDGRKRFEVRLADFDCEPGDLLVLKEQVGDELTGREIECEVLYEFNTKDIEKFYSKEDIEKHGLAILAIRKKFEFKK
;
A
#
# COMPACT_ATOMS: atom_id res chain seq x y z
N MET A 1 -11.76 -4.84 -13.89
CA MET A 1 -10.89 -5.65 -13.02
C MET A 1 -9.63 -6.02 -13.78
N LYS A 2 -8.61 -5.19 -13.62
CA LYS A 2 -7.25 -5.42 -14.09
C LYS A 2 -6.49 -6.19 -13.00
N ARG A 3 -5.45 -6.92 -13.41
CA ARG A 3 -4.52 -7.62 -12.52
C ARG A 3 -3.13 -7.04 -12.74
N VAL A 4 -2.61 -6.36 -11.74
CA VAL A 4 -1.29 -5.71 -11.78
C VAL A 4 -0.36 -6.48 -10.86
N GLU A 5 0.78 -6.93 -11.39
CA GLU A 5 1.77 -7.65 -10.60
C GLU A 5 2.92 -6.74 -10.18
N LYS A 6 3.30 -6.81 -8.90
CA LYS A 6 4.45 -6.08 -8.37
C LYS A 6 5.25 -6.97 -7.43
N LYS A 7 6.57 -6.74 -7.39
CA LYS A 7 7.43 -7.36 -6.39
C LYS A 7 7.29 -6.64 -5.06
N VAL A 8 7.48 -7.39 -3.97
CA VAL A 8 7.51 -6.87 -2.61
C VAL A 8 8.58 -7.62 -1.81
N GLN A 9 9.33 -6.89 -0.99
CA GLN A 9 10.33 -7.51 -0.13
C GLN A 9 9.67 -8.35 0.97
N LYS A 10 10.31 -9.45 1.37
CA LYS A 10 9.81 -10.38 2.39
C LYS A 10 9.25 -9.72 3.66
N GLU A 11 9.93 -8.72 4.23
CA GLU A 11 9.45 -8.05 5.45
C GLU A 11 8.06 -7.42 5.26
N TYR A 12 7.84 -6.74 4.13
CA TYR A 12 6.55 -6.12 3.82
C TYR A 12 5.52 -7.18 3.40
N PHE A 13 5.93 -8.23 2.70
CA PHE A 13 5.06 -9.35 2.34
C PHE A 13 4.45 -9.97 3.59
N GLU A 14 5.28 -10.29 4.60
CA GLU A 14 4.81 -10.85 5.88
C GLU A 14 3.89 -9.86 6.63
N ALA A 15 4.23 -8.58 6.65
CA ALA A 15 3.40 -7.55 7.28
C ALA A 15 2.03 -7.34 6.58
N ILE A 16 1.94 -7.60 5.28
CA ILE A 16 0.68 -7.58 4.53
C ILE A 16 -0.10 -8.87 4.83
N LEU A 17 0.57 -10.01 4.81
CA LEU A 17 0.00 -11.32 5.08
C LEU A 17 -0.65 -11.40 6.47
N ASP A 18 -0.02 -10.81 7.50
CA ASP A 18 -0.55 -10.78 8.85
C ASP A 18 -1.55 -9.63 9.13
N GLY A 19 -1.79 -8.78 8.14
CA GLY A 19 -2.75 -7.68 8.20
C GLY A 19 -2.29 -6.45 8.99
N ARG A 20 -1.04 -6.37 9.45
CA ARG A 20 -0.48 -5.15 10.06
C ARG A 20 -0.35 -4.02 9.05
N LYS A 21 0.09 -4.33 7.83
CA LYS A 21 0.25 -3.39 6.71
C LYS A 21 -0.91 -3.57 5.73
N ARG A 22 -1.82 -2.59 5.71
CA ARG A 22 -3.02 -2.57 4.84
C ARG A 22 -2.99 -1.42 3.84
N PHE A 23 -1.80 -1.06 3.37
CA PHE A 23 -1.58 -0.01 2.39
C PHE A 23 -0.33 -0.34 1.57
N GLU A 24 -0.29 0.09 0.31
CA GLU A 24 0.90 0.08 -0.55
C GLU A 24 1.25 1.52 -0.95
N VAL A 25 2.54 1.81 -1.06
CA VAL A 25 3.05 3.14 -1.45
C VAL A 25 4.01 2.93 -2.60
N ARG A 26 3.69 3.52 -3.75
CA ARG A 26 4.46 3.36 -4.98
C ARG A 26 4.48 4.67 -5.75
N LEU A 27 5.45 4.80 -6.65
CA LEU A 27 5.39 5.82 -7.68
C LEU A 27 4.11 5.59 -8.51
N ALA A 28 3.38 6.67 -8.79
CA ALA A 28 2.17 6.65 -9.60
C ALA A 28 2.51 6.59 -11.10
N ASP A 29 3.28 5.57 -11.49
CA ASP A 29 3.75 5.32 -12.86
C ASP A 29 3.05 4.11 -13.51
N PHE A 30 2.01 3.59 -12.87
CA PHE A 30 1.18 2.50 -13.36
C PHE A 30 -0.29 2.77 -13.04
N ASP A 31 -1.18 2.15 -13.80
CA ASP A 31 -2.62 2.27 -13.66
C ASP A 31 -3.18 1.12 -12.81
N CYS A 32 -3.87 1.44 -11.72
CA CYS A 32 -4.52 0.48 -10.83
C CYS A 32 -5.53 1.21 -9.94
N GLU A 33 -6.81 0.95 -10.14
CA GLU A 33 -7.90 1.70 -9.51
C GLU A 33 -8.69 0.83 -8.52
N PRO A 34 -9.52 1.41 -7.63
CA PRO A 34 -10.37 0.64 -6.75
C PRO A 34 -11.23 -0.40 -7.49
N GLY A 35 -11.21 -1.65 -7.03
CA GLY A 35 -11.83 -2.81 -7.68
C GLY A 35 -10.91 -3.64 -8.57
N ASP A 36 -9.65 -3.21 -8.77
CA ASP A 36 -8.61 -4.01 -9.40
C ASP A 36 -7.85 -4.89 -8.39
N LEU A 37 -7.03 -5.81 -8.92
CA LEU A 37 -6.18 -6.70 -8.13
C LEU A 37 -4.71 -6.29 -8.26
N LEU A 38 -4.08 -6.02 -7.12
CA LEU A 38 -2.63 -5.88 -6.98
C LEU A 38 -2.04 -7.20 -6.44
N VAL A 39 -1.32 -7.91 -7.28
CA VAL A 39 -0.66 -9.17 -6.94
C VAL A 39 0.76 -8.89 -6.48
N LEU A 40 1.04 -9.18 -5.22
CA LEU A 40 2.33 -8.96 -4.61
C LEU A 40 3.13 -10.26 -4.59
N LYS A 41 4.24 -10.29 -5.33
CA LYS A 41 5.16 -11.43 -5.41
C LYS A 41 6.32 -11.22 -4.45
N GLU A 42 6.52 -12.16 -3.53
CA GLU A 42 7.59 -12.08 -2.54
C GLU A 42 8.97 -12.20 -3.21
N GLN A 43 9.84 -11.25 -2.87
CA GLN A 43 11.24 -11.20 -3.29
C GLN A 43 12.15 -11.21 -2.05
N VAL A 44 13.19 -12.05 -2.10
CA VAL A 44 14.29 -12.09 -1.12
C VAL A 44 15.60 -11.89 -1.87
N GLY A 45 16.30 -10.80 -1.59
CA GLY A 45 17.44 -10.39 -2.42
C GLY A 45 16.98 -10.11 -3.85
N ASP A 46 17.56 -10.80 -4.83
CA ASP A 46 17.20 -10.68 -6.25
C ASP A 46 16.24 -11.77 -6.73
N GLU A 47 15.91 -12.73 -5.87
CA GLU A 47 15.14 -13.93 -6.22
C GLU A 47 13.68 -13.83 -5.78
N LEU A 48 12.78 -14.35 -6.63
CA LEU A 48 11.37 -14.56 -6.28
C LEU A 48 11.24 -15.89 -5.53
N THR A 49 10.52 -15.90 -4.41
CA THR A 49 10.32 -17.13 -3.62
C THR A 49 9.21 -18.03 -4.18
N GLY A 50 8.40 -17.51 -5.11
CA GLY A 50 7.21 -18.17 -5.64
C GLY A 50 5.94 -17.92 -4.81
N ARG A 51 6.04 -17.27 -3.65
CA ARG A 51 4.87 -16.85 -2.85
C ARG A 51 4.25 -15.59 -3.44
N GLU A 52 2.93 -15.54 -3.43
CA GLU A 52 2.16 -14.37 -3.84
C GLU A 52 0.94 -14.12 -2.94
N ILE A 53 0.51 -12.87 -2.87
CA ILE A 53 -0.74 -12.45 -2.23
C ILE A 53 -1.52 -11.59 -3.23
N GLU A 54 -2.79 -11.90 -3.40
CA GLU A 54 -3.72 -11.06 -4.16
C GLU A 54 -4.37 -10.04 -3.22
N CYS A 55 -4.21 -8.76 -3.54
CA CYS A 55 -4.81 -7.66 -2.79
C CYS A 55 -5.84 -6.96 -3.66
N GLU A 56 -7.09 -6.87 -3.21
CA GLU A 56 -8.07 -5.97 -3.80
C GLU A 56 -7.70 -4.53 -3.48
N VAL A 57 -7.67 -3.67 -4.49
CA VAL A 57 -7.48 -2.23 -4.28
C VAL A 57 -8.82 -1.64 -3.83
N LEU A 58 -8.86 -1.14 -2.59
CA LEU A 58 -10.07 -0.56 -2.01
C LEU A 58 -10.07 0.97 -2.03
N TYR A 59 -8.89 1.57 -2.11
CA TYR A 59 -8.69 3.02 -2.06
C TYR A 59 -7.38 3.40 -2.74
N GLU A 60 -7.38 4.53 -3.43
CA GLU A 60 -6.22 5.13 -4.06
C GLU A 60 -6.11 6.60 -3.68
N PHE A 61 -4.88 7.10 -3.54
CA PHE A 61 -4.59 8.51 -3.34
C PHE A 61 -3.24 8.85 -3.97
N ASN A 62 -3.20 9.96 -4.72
CA ASN A 62 -1.95 10.49 -5.27
C ASN A 62 -1.40 11.60 -4.37
N THR A 63 -0.11 11.53 -4.02
CA THR A 63 0.52 12.54 -3.17
C THR A 63 0.49 13.95 -3.78
N LYS A 64 0.33 14.10 -5.10
CA LYS A 64 0.14 15.40 -5.75
C LYS A 64 -1.16 16.09 -5.35
N ASP A 65 -2.18 15.34 -4.93
CA ASP A 65 -3.43 15.92 -4.46
C ASP A 65 -3.30 16.57 -3.07
N ILE A 66 -2.20 16.32 -2.35
CA ILE A 66 -1.99 16.86 -1.01
C ILE A 66 -1.70 18.38 -1.02
N GLU A 67 -1.19 18.90 -2.13
CA GLU A 67 -0.88 20.34 -2.30
C GLU A 67 -2.16 21.21 -2.22
N LYS A 68 -3.35 20.59 -2.28
CA LYS A 68 -4.64 21.24 -2.03
C LYS A 68 -4.88 21.52 -0.55
N PHE A 69 -4.19 20.82 0.35
CA PHE A 69 -4.41 20.87 1.80
C PHE A 69 -3.23 21.47 2.57
N TYR A 70 -2.00 21.29 2.08
CA TYR A 70 -0.78 21.75 2.74
C TYR A 70 0.16 22.42 1.75
N SER A 71 0.98 23.35 2.24
CA SER A 71 2.00 24.01 1.42
C SER A 71 3.15 23.06 1.06
N LYS A 72 3.84 23.32 -0.04
CA LYS A 72 5.05 22.56 -0.43
C LYS A 72 6.13 22.62 0.64
N GLU A 73 6.30 23.77 1.29
CA GLU A 73 7.26 23.97 2.37
C GLU A 73 6.95 23.07 3.57
N ASP A 74 5.68 22.99 3.98
CA ASP A 74 5.28 22.10 5.08
C ASP A 74 5.48 20.62 4.73
N ILE A 75 5.18 20.22 3.48
CA ILE A 75 5.37 18.85 3.00
C ILE A 75 6.87 18.50 2.95
N GLU A 76 7.73 19.41 2.47
CA GLU A 76 9.17 19.20 2.44
C GLU A 76 9.76 19.09 3.85
N LYS A 77 9.27 19.91 4.78
CA LYS A 77 9.74 19.93 6.16
C LYS A 77 9.29 18.72 6.98
N HIS A 78 8.07 18.23 6.78
CA HIS A 78 7.44 17.24 7.65
C HIS A 78 7.19 15.88 6.98
N GLY A 79 7.17 15.82 5.66
CA GLY A 79 6.73 14.64 4.90
C GLY A 79 5.24 14.35 5.06
N LEU A 80 4.82 13.19 4.57
CA LEU A 80 3.45 12.68 4.74
C LEU A 80 3.48 11.38 5.53
N ALA A 81 2.64 11.28 6.56
CA ALA A 81 2.47 10.05 7.31
C ALA A 81 1.47 9.13 6.61
N ILE A 82 1.87 7.88 6.34
CA ILE A 82 0.99 6.84 5.78
C ILE A 82 0.81 5.78 6.86
N LEU A 83 -0.42 5.67 7.38
CA LEU A 83 -0.74 4.90 8.58
C LEU A 83 -1.69 3.75 8.24
N ALA A 84 -1.33 2.52 8.61
CA ALA A 84 -2.27 1.40 8.58
C ALA A 84 -3.24 1.49 9.76
N ILE A 85 -4.49 1.88 9.51
CA ILE A 85 -5.49 2.06 10.58
C ILE A 85 -6.61 1.03 10.47
N ARG A 86 -7.01 0.42 11.59
CA ARG A 86 -8.20 -0.44 11.66
C ARG A 86 -9.14 0.14 12.70
N LYS A 87 -10.44 0.04 12.47
CA LYS A 87 -11.42 0.39 13.49
C LYS A 87 -11.13 -0.44 14.74
N LYS A 88 -11.04 0.23 15.90
CA LYS A 88 -10.94 -0.46 17.19
C LYS A 88 -12.25 -1.19 17.42
N PHE A 89 -12.19 -2.52 17.58
CA PHE A 89 -13.34 -3.30 17.99
C PHE A 89 -13.50 -3.18 19.50
N GLU A 90 -14.67 -2.73 19.94
CA GLU A 90 -15.05 -2.74 21.34
C GLU A 90 -16.10 -3.83 21.53
N PHE A 91 -15.76 -4.87 22.27
CA PHE A 91 -16.73 -5.85 22.70
C PHE A 91 -17.63 -5.16 23.72
N LYS A 92 -18.88 -4.88 23.32
CA LYS A 92 -19.91 -4.50 24.28
C LYS A 92 -20.11 -5.73 25.18
N LYS A 93 -19.76 -5.57 26.47
CA LYS A 93 -20.08 -6.54 27.51
C LYS A 93 -21.58 -6.68 27.67
#